data_AF-A0A373J6W2-F1
#
_entry.id   AF-A0A373J6W2-F1
#
_cell.length_a   1.000
_cell.length_b   1.000
_cell.length_c   1.000
_cell.angle_alpha   90.00
_cell.angle_beta   90.00
_cell.angle_gamma   90.00
#
_symmetry.space_group_name_H-M   'P 1'
#
loop_
_entity.id
_entity.type
_entity.pdbx_description
1 polymer ?
#
loop_
_entity_poly.entity_id
_entity_poly.type
_entity_poly.pdbx_seq_one_letter_code
_entity_poly.pdbx_strand_id
1 'polypeptide(L)'
;MHLINDENGNVVPHGHEHNHSHEHTHGHAHEHGCSNCGDNECQGSCTEEVVALLNYMLSHNEHHAEELDQMAENLAKLGMEDAAKTIKEGVADFQKGNMRLGLALTLVKEHLKD
;
A
#
# COMPACT_ATOMS: atom_id res chain seq x y z
N MET A 1 -29.41 15.47 1.81
CA MET A 1 -29.36 16.24 0.55
C MET A 1 -29.58 17.71 0.89
N HIS A 2 -28.56 18.56 0.76
CA HIS A 2 -28.74 20.00 0.87
C HIS A 2 -29.20 20.52 -0.49
N LEU A 3 -30.44 21.00 -0.57
CA LEU A 3 -30.96 21.66 -1.76
C LEU A 3 -30.47 23.10 -1.73
N ILE A 4 -29.64 23.48 -2.70
CA ILE A 4 -29.18 24.85 -2.87
C ILE A 4 -29.94 25.43 -4.05
N ASN A 5 -30.70 26.49 -3.78
CA ASN A 5 -31.48 27.22 -4.76
C ASN A 5 -30.70 28.46 -5.20
N ASP A 6 -30.83 28.85 -6.45
CA ASP A 6 -30.34 30.13 -6.92
C ASP A 6 -31.18 31.30 -6.38
N GLU A 7 -30.72 32.51 -6.63
CA GLU A 7 -31.36 33.77 -6.25
C GLU A 7 -32.74 34.02 -6.89
N ASN A 8 -33.18 33.15 -7.81
CA ASN A 8 -34.52 33.14 -8.39
C ASN A 8 -35.37 31.94 -7.91
N GLY A 9 -34.87 31.14 -6.97
CA GLY A 9 -35.59 30.04 -6.33
C GLY A 9 -35.53 28.70 -7.06
N ASN A 10 -34.79 28.59 -8.16
CA ASN A 10 -34.66 27.33 -8.90
C ASN A 10 -33.52 26.47 -8.34
N VAL A 11 -33.71 25.15 -8.32
CA VAL A 11 -32.69 24.22 -7.82
C VAL A 11 -31.59 24.06 -8.86
N VAL A 12 -30.37 24.46 -8.51
CA VAL A 12 -29.20 24.29 -9.38
C VAL A 12 -28.60 22.91 -9.13
N PRO A 13 -28.57 22.01 -10.14
CA PRO A 13 -27.86 20.74 -10.00
C PRO A 13 -26.36 21.03 -10.05
N HIS A 14 -25.70 21.08 -8.89
CA HIS A 14 -24.24 21.09 -8.87
C HIS A 14 -23.75 19.70 -9.29
N GLY A 15 -22.86 19.71 -10.30
CA GLY A 15 -22.47 18.56 -11.10
C GLY A 15 -21.70 17.46 -10.36
N HIS A 16 -21.83 16.28 -10.95
CA HIS A 16 -21.00 15.08 -10.79
C HIS A 16 -20.72 14.65 -9.35
N GLU A 17 -21.61 13.78 -8.87
CA GLU A 17 -21.29 12.70 -7.94
C GLU A 17 -20.16 11.83 -8.54
N HIS A 18 -18.92 12.26 -8.40
CA HIS A 18 -17.88 11.30 -8.10
C HIS A 18 -17.93 11.05 -6.61
N ASN A 19 -18.82 10.13 -6.22
CA ASN A 19 -18.63 9.34 -5.02
C ASN A 19 -17.40 8.44 -5.27
N HIS A 20 -16.21 9.02 -5.26
CA HIS A 20 -15.05 8.28 -4.84
C HIS A 20 -15.16 8.16 -3.32
N SER A 21 -16.00 7.21 -2.89
CA SER A 21 -15.69 6.45 -1.70
C SER A 21 -14.41 5.69 -2.01
N HIS A 22 -13.28 6.40 -2.02
CA HIS A 22 -12.06 5.76 -1.56
C HIS A 22 -12.29 5.57 -0.07
N GLU A 23 -12.94 4.46 0.23
CA GLU A 23 -12.71 3.74 1.46
C GLU A 23 -11.22 3.37 1.45
N HIS A 24 -10.37 4.35 1.77
CA HIS A 24 -9.10 4.06 2.36
C HIS A 24 -9.41 3.66 3.80
N THR A 25 -9.96 2.46 3.97
CA THR A 25 -9.75 1.69 5.20
C THR A 25 -8.25 1.42 5.25
N HIS A 26 -7.47 2.43 5.62
CA HIS A 26 -6.16 2.24 6.24
C HIS A 26 -6.43 1.74 7.67
N GLY A 27 -7.02 0.54 7.76
CA GLY A 27 -7.04 -0.26 8.97
C GLY A 27 -5.64 -0.79 9.23
N HIS A 28 -4.66 0.10 9.42
CA HIS A 28 -3.31 -0.26 9.82
C HIS A 28 -3.26 -0.33 11.35
N ALA A 29 -4.08 -1.20 11.94
CA ALA A 29 -3.78 -1.76 13.25
C ALA A 29 -2.76 -2.90 13.04
N HIS A 30 -1.51 -2.53 12.73
CA HIS A 30 -0.41 -3.50 12.67
C HIS A 30 0.14 -3.75 14.08
N GLU A 31 -0.63 -4.45 14.90
CA GLU A 31 -0.06 -5.16 16.04
C GLU A 31 0.55 -6.48 15.52
N HIS A 32 1.66 -6.38 14.78
CA HIS A 32 2.54 -7.51 14.43
C HIS A 32 3.80 -7.49 15.30
N GLY A 33 3.66 -7.04 16.54
CA GLY A 33 4.68 -7.25 17.54
C GLY A 33 4.61 -8.71 17.97
N CYS A 34 5.70 -9.44 17.84
CA CYS A 34 5.97 -10.64 18.63
C CYS A 34 6.06 -10.28 20.13
N SER A 35 5.06 -9.59 20.69
CA SER A 35 5.01 -9.13 22.08
C SER A 35 4.89 -10.30 23.06
N ASN A 36 4.72 -11.53 22.55
CA ASN A 36 4.55 -12.74 23.35
C ASN A 36 5.54 -13.87 22.99
N CYS A 37 6.64 -13.61 22.27
CA CYS A 37 7.69 -14.62 22.06
C CYS A 37 8.63 -14.77 23.28
N GLY A 38 8.12 -14.50 24.48
CA GLY A 38 8.73 -14.90 25.75
C GLY A 38 8.09 -16.22 26.20
N ASP A 39 8.94 -17.17 26.58
CA ASP A 39 8.60 -18.49 27.13
C ASP A 39 8.23 -19.59 26.12
N ASN A 40 9.29 -20.24 25.62
CA ASN A 40 9.49 -21.69 25.44
C ASN A 40 8.38 -22.60 24.85
N GLU A 41 7.31 -22.07 24.25
CA GLU A 41 6.16 -22.85 23.76
C GLU A 41 5.64 -22.40 22.38
N CYS A 42 6.51 -21.83 21.54
CA CYS A 42 6.16 -21.41 20.18
C CYS A 42 7.19 -21.90 19.15
N GLN A 43 7.04 -23.16 18.72
CA GLN A 43 7.86 -23.75 17.65
C GLN A 43 7.10 -23.95 16.32
N GLY A 44 5.93 -23.33 16.11
CA GLY A 44 5.17 -23.51 14.85
C GLY A 44 4.35 -22.31 14.35
N SER A 45 3.63 -21.61 15.23
CA SER A 45 2.71 -20.53 14.80
C SER A 45 3.41 -19.21 14.44
N CYS A 46 4.48 -18.84 15.15
CA CYS A 46 5.18 -17.57 14.91
C CYS A 46 5.88 -17.53 13.54
N THR A 47 6.37 -18.66 13.05
CA THR A 47 7.08 -18.74 11.77
C THR A 47 6.15 -18.69 10.58
N GLU A 48 4.97 -19.31 10.68
CA GLU A 48 3.91 -19.20 9.67
C GLU A 48 3.38 -17.76 9.57
N GLU A 49 3.22 -17.08 10.72
CA GLU A 49 2.84 -15.67 10.76
C GLU A 49 3.89 -14.78 10.09
N VAL A 50 5.19 -15.01 10.36
CA VAL A 50 6.28 -14.28 9.69
C VAL A 50 6.26 -14.50 8.18
N VAL A 51 6.02 -15.72 7.71
CA VAL A 51 5.87 -16.01 6.27
C VAL A 51 4.66 -15.27 5.71
N ALA A 52 3.51 -15.31 6.36
CA ALA A 52 2.30 -14.61 5.92
C ALA A 52 2.55 -13.09 5.83
N LEU A 53 3.18 -12.51 6.84
CA LEU A 53 3.52 -11.08 6.87
C LEU A 53 4.51 -10.71 5.76
N LEU A 54 5.56 -11.51 5.54
CA LEU A 54 6.52 -11.26 4.45
C LEU A 54 5.86 -11.33 3.07
N ASN A 55 4.94 -12.29 2.84
CA ASN A 55 4.17 -12.33 1.59
C ASN A 55 3.29 -11.07 1.45
N TYR A 56 2.57 -10.68 2.52
CA TYR A 56 1.74 -9.48 2.52
C TYR A 56 2.57 -8.23 2.17
N MET A 57 3.67 -8.00 2.88
CA MET A 57 4.52 -6.83 2.67
C MET A 57 5.09 -6.79 1.24
N LEU A 58 5.43 -7.94 0.67
CA LEU A 58 5.89 -8.01 -0.72
C LEU A 58 4.79 -7.59 -1.70
N SER A 59 3.60 -8.21 -1.62
CA SER A 59 2.47 -7.87 -2.49
C SER A 59 2.00 -6.42 -2.32
N HIS A 60 2.01 -5.91 -1.09
CA HIS A 60 1.64 -4.55 -0.77
C HIS A 60 2.62 -3.54 -1.36
N ASN A 61 3.93 -3.82 -1.26
CA ASN A 61 4.94 -2.96 -1.84
C ASN A 61 4.93 -3.00 -3.39
N GLU A 62 4.57 -4.13 -3.99
CA GLU A 62 4.39 -4.23 -5.45
C GLU A 62 3.25 -3.31 -5.92
N HIS A 63 2.10 -3.39 -5.26
CA HIS A 63 0.97 -2.50 -5.56
C HIS A 63 1.32 -1.02 -5.33
N HIS A 64 2.00 -0.69 -4.24
CA HIS A 64 2.46 0.69 -4.01
C HIS A 64 3.45 1.18 -5.06
N ALA A 65 4.35 0.33 -5.56
CA ALA A 65 5.27 0.70 -6.63
C ALA A 65 4.51 1.04 -7.92
N GLU A 66 3.43 0.32 -8.24
CA GLU A 66 2.55 0.61 -9.39
C GLU A 66 1.79 1.93 -9.21
N GLU A 67 1.20 2.17 -8.03
CA GLU A 67 0.51 3.43 -7.71
C GLU A 67 1.45 4.64 -7.83
N LEU A 68 2.68 4.50 -7.32
CA LEU A 68 3.70 5.54 -7.42
C LEU A 68 4.16 5.79 -8.86
N ASP A 69 4.29 4.74 -9.68
CA ASP A 69 4.65 4.92 -11.09
C ASP A 69 3.53 5.64 -11.86
N GLN A 70 2.26 5.29 -11.59
CA GLN A 70 1.11 6.00 -12.15
C GLN A 70 1.08 7.47 -11.71
N MET A 71 1.42 7.76 -10.45
CA MET A 71 1.55 9.13 -9.95
C MET A 71 2.65 9.89 -10.69
N ALA A 72 3.81 9.26 -10.93
CA ALA A 72 4.88 9.86 -11.71
C ALA A 72 4.44 10.20 -13.14
N GLU A 73 3.66 9.32 -13.80
CA GLU A 73 3.09 9.62 -15.11
C GLU A 73 2.16 10.85 -15.08
N ASN A 74 1.35 10.98 -14.03
CA ASN A 74 0.45 12.13 -13.89
C ASN A 74 1.23 13.42 -13.66
N LEU A 75 2.30 13.39 -12.86
CA LEU A 75 3.18 14.55 -12.65
C LEU A 75 3.90 14.96 -13.94
N ALA A 76 4.34 13.99 -14.75
CA ALA A 76 4.93 14.27 -16.06
C ALA A 76 3.91 14.98 -16.99
N LYS A 77 2.65 14.53 -17.00
CA LYS A 77 1.56 15.19 -17.78
C LYS A 77 1.27 16.62 -17.32
N LEU A 78 1.52 16.92 -16.04
CA LEU A 78 1.38 18.27 -15.46
C LEU A 78 2.63 19.16 -15.69
N GLY A 79 3.66 18.66 -16.39
CA GLY A 79 4.90 19.39 -16.65
C GLY A 79 5.88 19.40 -15.46
N MET A 80 5.66 18.56 -14.45
CA MET A 80 6.51 18.43 -13.26
C MET A 80 7.53 17.30 -13.44
N GLU A 81 8.36 17.38 -14.48
CA GLU A 81 9.27 16.30 -14.89
C GLU A 81 10.27 15.90 -13.79
N ASP A 82 10.83 16.86 -13.05
CA ASP A 82 11.78 16.57 -11.97
C ASP A 82 11.14 15.79 -10.82
N ALA A 83 9.87 16.11 -10.49
CA ALA A 83 9.11 15.39 -9.47
C ALA A 83 8.76 13.97 -9.93
N ALA A 84 8.29 13.84 -11.19
CA ALA A 84 8.01 12.54 -11.81
C ALA A 84 9.26 11.64 -11.81
N LYS A 85 10.41 12.19 -12.19
CA LYS A 85 11.68 11.46 -12.20
C LYS A 85 12.08 10.99 -10.80
N THR A 86 11.98 11.88 -9.81
CA THR A 86 12.30 11.55 -8.40
C THR A 86 11.43 10.38 -7.91
N ILE A 87 10.13 10.37 -8.25
CA ILE A 87 9.24 9.26 -7.87
C ILE A 87 9.62 7.97 -8.61
N LYS A 88 9.95 8.02 -9.90
CA LYS A 88 10.41 6.82 -10.64
C LYS A 88 11.71 6.23 -10.06
N GLU A 89 12.63 7.07 -9.59
CA GLU A 89 13.81 6.60 -8.86
C GLU A 89 13.41 5.90 -7.55
N GLY A 90 12.47 6.48 -6.80
CA GLY A 90 11.87 5.85 -5.62
C GLY A 90 11.20 4.50 -5.91
N VAL A 91 10.43 4.39 -7.01
CA VAL A 91 9.81 3.13 -7.47
C VAL A 91 10.88 2.06 -7.74
N ALA A 92 11.96 2.43 -8.42
CA ALA A 92 13.06 1.51 -8.69
C ALA A 92 13.72 1.01 -7.40
N ASP A 93 13.88 1.87 -6.39
CA ASP A 93 14.41 1.47 -5.08
C ASP A 93 13.43 0.61 -4.28
N PHE A 94 12.12 0.87 -4.37
CA PHE A 94 11.07 -0.01 -3.82
C PHE A 94 11.15 -1.41 -4.42
N GLN A 95 11.25 -1.51 -5.75
CA GLN A 95 11.38 -2.80 -6.44
C GLN A 95 12.66 -3.54 -6.04
N LYS A 96 13.78 -2.84 -5.84
CA LYS A 96 15.00 -3.44 -5.26
C LYS A 96 14.78 -3.95 -3.83
N GLY A 97 14.04 -3.20 -3.03
CA GLY A 97 13.60 -3.63 -1.70
C GLY A 97 12.79 -4.93 -1.77
N ASN A 98 11.84 -5.01 -2.70
CA ASN A 98 10.98 -6.18 -2.89
C ASN A 98 11.77 -7.43 -3.31
N MET A 99 12.81 -7.29 -4.14
CA MET A 99 13.71 -8.42 -4.45
C MET A 99 14.39 -8.96 -3.18
N ARG A 100 14.83 -8.08 -2.27
CA ARG A 100 15.44 -8.51 -1.00
C ARG A 100 14.42 -9.15 -0.06
N LEU A 101 13.20 -8.62 0.01
CA LEU A 101 12.11 -9.22 0.77
C LEU A 101 11.74 -10.61 0.22
N GLY A 102 11.70 -10.77 -1.11
CA GLY A 102 11.45 -12.06 -1.76
C GLY A 102 12.54 -13.10 -1.45
N LEU A 103 13.80 -12.68 -1.43
CA LEU A 103 14.91 -13.54 -1.00
C LEU A 103 14.75 -13.93 0.48
N ALA A 104 14.46 -12.98 1.37
CA ALA A 104 14.24 -13.26 2.79
C ALA A 104 13.08 -14.25 3.00
N LEU A 105 11.96 -14.06 2.28
CA LEU A 105 10.83 -14.97 2.30
C LEU A 105 11.22 -16.38 1.85
N THR A 106 12.06 -16.51 0.82
CA THR A 106 12.57 -17.80 0.36
C THR A 106 13.42 -18.48 1.44
N LEU A 107 14.35 -17.76 2.05
CA LEU A 107 15.21 -18.27 3.11
C LEU A 107 14.41 -18.74 4.33
N VAL A 108 13.38 -17.98 4.74
CA VAL A 108 12.49 -18.40 5.83
C VAL A 108 11.73 -19.67 5.45
N LYS A 109 11.19 -19.75 4.23
CA LYS A 109 10.48 -20.95 3.75
C LYS A 109 11.39 -22.18 3.65
N GLU A 110 12.68 -22.00 3.32
CA GLU A 110 13.67 -23.08 3.33
C GLU A 110 13.93 -23.58 4.75
N HIS A 111 14.12 -22.67 5.70
CA HIS A 111 14.35 -23.02 7.11
C HIS A 111 13.18 -23.81 7.74
N LEU A 112 11.95 -23.61 7.26
CA LEU A 112 10.76 -24.33 7.76
C LEU A 112 10.54 -25.70 7.12
N LYS A 113 11.31 -26.06 6.09
CA LYS A 113 11.23 -27.38 5.45
C LYS A 113 12.20 -28.40 6.07
N ASP A 114 13.17 -27.92 6.85
CA ASP A 114 14.13 -28.72 7.61
C ASP A 114 13.57 -29.09 9.00
#